data_AF-R6B1A2-F1
#
_entry.id   AF-R6B1A2-F1
#
_cell.length_a   1.000
_cell.length_b   1.000
_cell.length_c   1.000
_cell.angle_alpha   90.00
_cell.angle_beta   90.00
_cell.angle_gamma   90.00
#
_symmetry.space_group_name_H-M   'P 1'
#
loop_
_entity.id
_entity.type
_entity.pdbx_description
1 polymer ?
#
loop_
_entity_poly.entity_id
_entity_poly.type
_entity_poly.pdbx_seq_one_letter_code
_entity_poly.pdbx_strand_id
1 'polypeptide(L)'
;MKKTFRNVIIFALALCFVSAVLSLCACKKTPQTIETDYCAYSEIPADYTPEQAEADGCLVVYQSQGTIKNSTVMTDFAKTTKKGSPALLRVATYYEKVVTGGEPELVVVDIEYKDGVYRTHYEQVNEDGTKEAFDDKYKYLVAIDRVRGTSTQVFSSGYMLTNDEDVTYADYASSLSRDPSEWIDAYIIYLLTAVM
;
A
#
# COMPACT_ATOMS: atom_id res chain seq x y z
N MET A 1 -69.65 -13.56 11.21
CA MET A 1 -68.41 -12.98 11.80
C MET A 1 -67.12 -13.79 11.61
N LYS A 2 -67.10 -14.99 10.99
CA LYS A 2 -65.86 -15.80 10.85
C LYS A 2 -65.01 -15.56 9.59
N LYS A 3 -65.56 -14.98 8.51
CA LYS A 3 -64.83 -14.74 7.25
C LYS A 3 -63.96 -13.47 7.27
N THR A 4 -64.40 -12.43 7.97
CA THR A 4 -63.68 -11.15 8.07
C THR A 4 -62.42 -11.27 8.93
N PHE A 5 -62.45 -12.02 10.03
CA PHE A 5 -61.28 -12.24 10.90
C PHE A 5 -60.16 -13.02 10.22
N ARG A 6 -60.49 -13.98 9.34
CA ARG A 6 -59.49 -14.78 8.60
C ARG A 6 -58.70 -13.94 7.59
N ASN A 7 -59.36 -12.98 6.94
CA ASN A 7 -58.71 -12.11 5.96
C ASN A 7 -57.80 -11.06 6.62
N VAL A 8 -58.14 -10.58 7.82
CA VAL A 8 -57.29 -9.63 8.57
C VAL A 8 -56.01 -10.29 9.08
N ILE A 9 -56.07 -11.55 9.54
CA ILE A 9 -54.90 -12.31 10.00
C ILE A 9 -53.95 -12.63 8.85
N ILE A 10 -54.48 -12.96 7.67
CA ILE A 10 -53.68 -13.23 6.46
C ILE A 10 -52.99 -11.94 5.97
N PHE A 11 -53.67 -10.80 6.03
CA PHE A 11 -53.05 -9.51 5.69
C PHE A 11 -51.95 -9.08 6.68
N ALA A 12 -52.13 -9.34 7.97
CA ALA A 12 -51.12 -9.02 8.99
C ALA A 12 -49.86 -9.91 8.88
N LEU A 13 -50.02 -11.20 8.56
CA LEU A 13 -48.90 -12.13 8.35
C LEU A 13 -48.12 -11.81 7.05
N ALA A 14 -48.80 -11.38 5.99
CA ALA A 14 -48.13 -10.94 4.76
C ALA A 14 -47.33 -9.64 4.96
N LEU A 15 -47.81 -8.72 5.80
CA LEU A 15 -47.09 -7.47 6.11
C LEU A 15 -45.83 -7.70 6.96
N CYS A 16 -45.84 -8.70 7.86
CA CYS A 16 -44.66 -9.10 8.63
C CYS A 16 -43.59 -9.82 7.80
N PHE A 17 -43.96 -10.48 6.69
CA PHE A 17 -42.99 -11.10 5.78
C PHE A 17 -42.33 -10.10 4.83
N VAL A 18 -43.00 -8.99 4.48
CA VAL A 18 -42.40 -7.93 3.64
C VAL A 18 -41.40 -7.09 4.45
N SER A 19 -41.58 -6.92 5.77
CA SER A 19 -40.61 -6.22 6.63
C SER A 19 -39.39 -7.07 7.02
N ALA A 20 -39.47 -8.41 6.95
CA ALA A 20 -38.34 -9.28 7.24
C ALA A 20 -37.39 -9.48 6.03
N VAL A 21 -37.87 -9.33 4.79
CA VAL A 21 -37.05 -9.52 3.57
C VAL A 21 -36.30 -8.25 3.16
N LEU A 22 -36.68 -7.07 3.66
CA LEU A 22 -35.95 -5.82 3.43
C LEU A 22 -34.78 -5.59 4.40
N SER A 23 -34.60 -6.44 5.42
CA SER A 23 -33.53 -6.30 6.44
C SER A 23 -32.28 -7.16 6.16
N LEU A 24 -32.14 -7.70 4.95
CA LEU A 24 -30.93 -8.42 4.49
C LEU A 24 -30.23 -7.73 3.31
N CYS A 25 -30.53 -6.45 3.05
CA CYS A 25 -29.50 -5.57 2.53
C CYS A 25 -28.52 -5.34 3.68
N ALA A 26 -27.62 -6.30 3.87
CA ALA A 26 -26.38 -6.06 4.59
C ALA A 26 -25.87 -4.71 4.10
N CYS A 27 -25.80 -3.72 4.99
CA CYS A 27 -24.87 -2.63 4.83
C CYS A 27 -23.53 -3.32 4.52
N LYS A 28 -23.18 -3.43 3.24
CA LYS A 28 -21.79 -3.53 2.85
C LYS A 28 -21.21 -2.32 3.54
N LYS A 29 -20.50 -2.54 4.65
CA LYS A 29 -19.60 -1.54 5.19
C LYS A 29 -18.83 -1.10 3.97
N THR A 30 -19.07 0.14 3.53
CA THR A 30 -18.22 0.79 2.55
C THR A 30 -16.82 0.46 3.03
N PRO A 31 -16.01 -0.26 2.22
CA PRO A 31 -14.63 -0.50 2.58
C PRO A 31 -14.12 0.84 3.08
N GLN A 32 -13.60 0.90 4.31
CA GLN A 32 -12.88 2.08 4.75
C GLN A 32 -11.63 2.11 3.88
N THR A 33 -11.81 2.66 2.67
CA THR A 33 -10.74 3.08 1.80
C THR A 33 -10.01 4.14 2.59
N ILE A 34 -8.69 4.04 2.63
CA ILE A 34 -7.88 5.14 3.10
C ILE A 34 -8.22 6.29 2.15
N GLU A 35 -8.93 7.32 2.65
CA GLU A 35 -9.16 8.55 1.88
C GLU A 35 -7.82 9.27 1.82
N THR A 36 -6.97 8.87 0.88
CA THR A 36 -5.84 9.68 0.44
C THR A 36 -6.24 10.36 -0.84
N ASP A 37 -6.40 11.69 -0.77
CA ASP A 37 -6.71 12.55 -1.90
C ASP A 37 -5.45 12.84 -2.72
N TYR A 38 -4.77 11.78 -3.16
CA TYR A 38 -3.59 11.92 -4.01
C TYR A 38 -4.03 12.38 -5.40
N CYS A 39 -3.30 13.33 -5.99
CA CYS A 39 -3.42 13.59 -7.41
C CYS A 39 -3.08 12.32 -8.22
N ALA A 40 -3.54 12.26 -9.48
CA ALA A 40 -3.13 11.18 -10.36
C ALA A 40 -1.59 11.16 -10.48
N TYR A 41 -0.97 9.98 -10.64
CA TYR A 41 0.48 9.87 -10.68
C TYR A 41 1.11 10.76 -11.78
N SER A 42 0.48 10.82 -12.95
CA SER A 42 0.90 11.68 -14.07
C SER A 42 0.79 13.19 -13.80
N GLU A 43 0.09 13.58 -12.73
CA GLU A 43 -0.10 14.97 -12.31
C GLU A 43 0.87 15.39 -11.19
N ILE A 44 1.76 14.49 -10.75
CA ILE A 44 2.83 14.83 -9.81
C ILE A 44 3.77 15.85 -10.48
N PRO A 45 4.04 17.00 -9.84
CA PRO A 45 4.94 18.01 -10.40
C PRO A 45 6.35 17.48 -10.67
N ALA A 46 7.01 17.99 -11.71
CA ALA A 46 8.38 17.60 -12.01
C ALA A 46 9.40 18.04 -10.93
N ASP A 47 9.06 19.10 -10.20
CA ASP A 47 9.82 19.65 -9.07
C ASP A 47 9.25 19.23 -7.71
N TYR A 48 8.58 18.07 -7.65
CA TYR A 48 7.96 17.55 -6.44
C TYR A 48 8.99 17.34 -5.32
N THR A 49 8.73 17.92 -4.14
CA THR A 49 9.66 17.89 -3.01
C THR A 49 9.22 16.89 -1.92
N PRO A 50 10.14 16.43 -1.05
CA PRO A 50 9.78 15.63 0.11
C PRO A 50 8.74 16.31 1.01
N GLU A 51 8.81 17.62 1.20
CA GLU A 51 7.86 18.39 2.02
C GLU A 51 6.47 18.45 1.39
N GLN A 52 6.38 18.53 0.07
CA GLN A 52 5.10 18.42 -0.65
C GLN A 52 4.54 17.00 -0.49
N ALA A 53 5.37 15.97 -0.62
CA ALA A 53 4.95 14.59 -0.36
C ALA A 53 4.45 14.37 1.07
N GLU A 54 5.09 14.99 2.06
CA GLU A 54 4.62 14.97 3.45
C GLU A 54 3.25 15.65 3.59
N ALA A 55 3.07 16.82 2.97
CA ALA A 55 1.82 17.58 3.00
C ALA A 55 0.66 16.85 2.30
N ASP A 56 0.96 16.12 1.22
CA ASP A 56 0.00 15.29 0.49
C ASP A 56 -0.35 13.98 1.20
N GLY A 57 0.28 13.70 2.35
CA GLY A 57 0.01 12.51 3.17
C GLY A 57 0.73 11.24 2.71
N CYS A 58 1.72 11.35 1.82
CA CYS A 58 2.53 10.21 1.39
C CYS A 58 3.31 9.61 2.57
N LEU A 59 3.64 8.32 2.49
CA LEU A 59 4.71 7.74 3.32
C LEU A 59 6.04 8.28 2.80
N VAL A 60 6.72 9.15 3.55
CA VAL A 60 7.98 9.75 3.11
C VAL A 60 9.16 9.11 3.82
N VAL A 61 10.11 8.58 3.05
CA VAL A 61 11.31 7.89 3.53
C VAL A 61 12.53 8.74 3.19
N TYR A 62 13.13 9.39 4.19
CA TYR A 62 14.43 10.04 4.07
C TYR A 62 15.51 8.98 4.24
N GLN A 63 15.95 8.41 3.11
CA GLN A 63 16.79 7.21 3.10
C GLN A 63 18.11 7.44 3.84
N SER A 64 18.79 8.53 3.51
CA SER A 64 20.15 8.81 4.00
C SER A 64 20.16 9.26 5.45
N GLN A 65 19.08 9.91 5.90
CA GLN A 65 18.91 10.32 7.29
C GLN A 65 18.38 9.19 8.17
N GLY A 66 17.87 8.11 7.56
CA GLY A 66 17.09 7.11 8.28
C GLY A 66 15.96 7.78 9.07
N THR A 67 15.05 8.45 8.37
CA THR A 67 13.87 9.06 8.97
C THR A 67 12.66 8.75 8.11
N ILE A 68 11.51 8.52 8.75
CA ILE A 68 10.25 8.26 8.04
C ILE A 68 9.17 9.16 8.59
N LYS A 69 8.39 9.78 7.69
CA LYS A 69 7.24 10.64 7.99
C LYS A 69 5.96 9.95 7.56
N ASN A 70 4.87 10.33 8.21
CA ASN A 70 3.53 9.78 7.99
C ASN A 70 3.46 8.24 8.11
N SER A 71 4.31 7.60 8.91
CA SER A 71 4.42 6.13 9.01
C SER A 71 3.11 5.40 9.38
N THR A 72 2.14 6.11 9.98
CA THR A 72 0.81 5.59 10.27
C THR A 72 0.05 5.16 9.01
N VAL A 73 0.25 5.84 7.87
CA VAL A 73 -0.44 5.52 6.61
C VAL A 73 -0.11 4.12 6.11
N MET A 74 1.12 3.64 6.32
CA MET A 74 1.51 2.27 5.99
C MET A 74 0.83 1.24 6.90
N THR A 75 0.69 1.56 8.18
CA THR A 75 -0.01 0.69 9.13
C THR A 75 -1.50 0.57 8.78
N ASP A 76 -2.12 1.67 8.39
CA ASP A 76 -3.51 1.68 7.97
C ASP A 76 -3.69 0.99 6.62
N PHE A 77 -2.75 1.14 5.69
CA PHE A 77 -2.70 0.40 4.43
C PHE A 77 -2.68 -1.10 4.70
N ALA A 78 -1.71 -1.61 5.47
CA ALA A 78 -1.61 -3.03 5.80
C ALA A 78 -2.88 -3.59 6.48
N LYS A 79 -3.49 -2.83 7.40
CA LYS A 79 -4.75 -3.23 8.05
C LYS A 79 -5.93 -3.26 7.09
N THR A 80 -5.97 -2.35 6.12
CA THR A 80 -7.05 -2.20 5.15
C THR A 80 -6.98 -3.32 4.12
N THR A 81 -5.80 -3.56 3.54
CA THR A 81 -5.60 -4.61 2.54
C THR A 81 -5.74 -6.00 3.13
N LYS A 82 -5.33 -6.23 4.38
CA LYS A 82 -5.58 -7.49 5.12
C LYS A 82 -7.07 -7.83 5.26
N LYS A 83 -7.96 -6.83 5.23
CA LYS A 83 -9.42 -7.03 5.23
C LYS A 83 -10.00 -7.27 3.83
N GLY A 84 -9.17 -7.22 2.78
CA GLY A 84 -9.61 -7.29 1.40
C GLY A 84 -10.21 -5.98 0.87
N SER A 85 -10.09 -4.87 1.61
CA SER A 85 -10.60 -3.58 1.20
C SER A 85 -9.65 -2.88 0.24
N PRO A 86 -10.13 -2.26 -0.85
CA PRO A 86 -9.28 -1.46 -1.72
C PRO A 86 -8.58 -0.33 -0.96
N ALA A 87 -7.32 -0.09 -1.29
CA ALA A 87 -6.50 0.95 -0.68
C ALA A 87 -5.43 1.43 -1.66
N LEU A 88 -5.02 2.69 -1.51
CA LEU A 88 -3.90 3.30 -2.22
C LEU A 88 -2.92 3.85 -1.20
N LEU A 89 -1.63 3.65 -1.46
CA LEU A 89 -0.53 4.20 -0.69
C LEU A 89 0.48 4.81 -1.65
N ARG A 90 0.86 6.07 -1.43
CA ARG A 90 1.98 6.70 -2.14
C ARG A 90 3.20 6.70 -1.24
N VAL A 91 4.30 6.14 -1.73
CA VAL A 91 5.60 6.09 -1.05
C VAL A 91 6.55 7.04 -1.77
N ALA A 92 7.10 8.02 -1.06
CA ALA A 92 8.08 8.96 -1.59
C ALA A 92 9.42 8.74 -0.89
N THR A 93 10.42 8.24 -1.61
CA THR A 93 11.75 7.93 -1.07
C THR A 93 12.75 8.98 -1.52
N TYR A 94 13.28 9.72 -0.55
CA TYR A 94 14.26 10.76 -0.76
C TYR A 94 15.68 10.26 -0.51
N TYR A 95 16.52 10.36 -1.53
CA TYR A 95 17.94 9.99 -1.48
C TYR A 95 18.80 11.25 -1.52
N GLU A 96 19.51 11.51 -0.42
CA GLU A 96 20.52 12.56 -0.41
C GLU A 96 21.82 11.99 -1.01
N LYS A 97 22.31 12.55 -2.12
CA LYS A 97 23.58 12.11 -2.72
C LYS A 97 24.80 12.75 -2.02
N VAL A 98 24.79 12.78 -0.68
CA VAL A 98 25.79 13.46 0.18
C VAL A 98 27.22 12.93 -0.04
N VAL A 99 27.36 11.65 -0.39
CA VAL A 99 28.68 11.00 -0.54
C VAL A 99 29.24 11.11 -1.97
N THR A 100 28.38 11.22 -2.98
CA THR A 100 28.78 11.20 -4.40
C THR A 100 28.72 12.58 -5.08
N GLY A 101 28.20 13.61 -4.39
CA GLY A 101 28.12 14.97 -4.92
C GLY A 101 27.08 15.16 -6.04
N GLY A 102 26.15 14.22 -6.17
CA GLY A 102 25.05 14.32 -7.12
C GLY A 102 23.88 15.15 -6.59
N GLU A 103 22.94 15.48 -7.47
CA GLU A 103 21.68 16.10 -7.08
C GLU A 103 20.82 15.10 -6.28
N PRO A 104 20.13 15.55 -5.22
CA PRO A 104 19.22 14.69 -4.47
C PRO A 104 18.08 14.20 -5.39
N GLU A 105 17.53 13.05 -5.04
CA GLU A 105 16.56 12.36 -5.88
C GLU A 105 15.35 11.94 -5.05
N LEU A 106 14.15 12.24 -5.56
CA LEU A 106 12.88 11.79 -4.99
C LEU A 106 12.28 10.74 -5.91
N VAL A 107 12.13 9.51 -5.41
CA VAL A 107 11.48 8.41 -6.12
C VAL A 107 10.08 8.24 -5.54
N VAL A 108 9.04 8.33 -6.37
CA VAL A 108 7.64 8.17 -5.95
C VAL A 108 7.07 6.88 -6.52
N VAL A 109 6.41 6.08 -5.68
CA VAL A 109 5.76 4.83 -6.06
C VAL A 109 4.35 4.80 -5.49
N ASP A 110 3.36 4.59 -6.36
CA ASP A 110 2.00 4.27 -5.93
C ASP A 110 1.85 2.76 -5.74
N ILE A 111 1.13 2.38 -4.69
CA ILE A 111 0.84 1.00 -4.34
C ILE A 111 -0.67 0.87 -4.18
N GLU A 112 -1.33 0.31 -5.19
CA GLU A 112 -2.76 0.03 -5.16
C GLU A 112 -3.00 -1.42 -4.73
N TYR A 113 -3.87 -1.64 -3.75
CA TYR A 113 -4.46 -2.94 -3.52
C TYR A 113 -5.90 -2.94 -4.02
N LYS A 114 -6.19 -3.80 -5.00
CA LYS A 114 -7.51 -3.92 -5.60
C LYS A 114 -7.71 -5.30 -6.21
N ASP A 115 -8.90 -5.84 -6.00
CA ASP A 115 -9.31 -7.18 -6.49
C ASP A 115 -8.36 -8.30 -6.03
N GLY A 116 -7.85 -8.20 -4.79
CA GLY A 116 -6.96 -9.21 -4.21
C GLY A 116 -5.51 -9.15 -4.67
N VAL A 117 -5.12 -8.11 -5.42
CA VAL A 117 -3.78 -7.96 -5.99
C VAL A 117 -3.20 -6.60 -5.59
N TYR A 118 -1.93 -6.59 -5.21
CA TYR A 118 -1.13 -5.38 -5.05
C TYR A 118 -0.49 -5.02 -6.40
N ARG A 119 -0.56 -3.75 -6.77
CA ARG A 119 0.05 -3.18 -7.98
C ARG A 119 0.94 -2.02 -7.58
N THR A 120 2.20 -2.05 -7.97
CA THR A 120 3.07 -0.87 -7.92
C THR A 120 2.89 -0.07 -9.20
N HIS A 121 3.03 1.23 -9.14
CA HIS A 121 3.12 2.11 -10.30
C HIS A 121 4.21 3.15 -10.04
N TYR A 122 5.20 3.21 -10.93
CA TYR A 122 6.24 4.24 -10.89
C TYR A 122 6.79 4.54 -12.29
N GLU A 123 7.31 5.75 -12.46
CA GLU A 123 8.03 6.15 -13.67
C GLU A 123 9.53 6.22 -13.41
N GLN A 124 10.33 5.67 -14.32
CA GLN A 124 11.77 5.88 -14.37
C GLN A 124 12.12 6.75 -15.58
N VAL A 125 13.06 7.67 -15.38
CA VAL A 125 13.66 8.43 -16.48
C VAL A 125 14.92 7.70 -16.91
N ASN A 126 14.95 7.24 -18.16
CA ASN A 126 16.10 6.61 -18.80
C ASN A 126 17.22 7.63 -19.06
N GLU A 127 18.44 7.13 -19.32
CA GLU A 127 19.60 7.99 -19.63
C GLU A 127 19.37 8.91 -20.85
N ASP A 128 18.52 8.48 -21.79
CA ASP A 128 18.13 9.25 -22.98
C ASP A 128 17.02 10.28 -22.72
N GLY A 129 16.54 10.39 -21.47
CA GLY A 129 15.48 11.29 -21.04
C GLY A 129 14.06 10.77 -21.33
N THR A 130 13.91 9.57 -21.87
CA THR A 130 12.59 8.94 -22.02
C THR A 130 12.06 8.49 -20.66
N LYS A 131 10.74 8.55 -20.49
CA LYS A 131 10.06 8.04 -19.30
C LYS A 131 9.48 6.67 -19.60
N GLU A 132 9.76 5.71 -18.74
CA GLU A 132 9.17 4.38 -18.77
C GLU A 132 8.35 4.16 -17.51
N ALA A 133 7.11 3.71 -17.67
CA ALA A 133 6.22 3.38 -16.58
C ALA A 133 6.31 1.89 -16.28
N PHE A 134 6.41 1.56 -14.99
CA PHE A 134 6.53 0.21 -14.48
C PHE A 134 5.29 -0.12 -13.63
N ASP A 135 4.70 -1.29 -13.91
CA ASP A 135 3.49 -1.78 -13.26
C ASP A 135 3.66 -3.23 -12.80
N ASP A 136 4.25 -3.43 -11.63
CA ASP A 136 4.49 -4.76 -11.08
C ASP A 136 3.29 -5.26 -10.28
N LYS A 137 3.15 -6.59 -10.17
CA LYS A 137 2.02 -7.24 -9.49
C LYS A 137 2.50 -8.21 -8.44
N TYR A 138 1.90 -8.08 -7.26
CA TYR A 138 2.22 -8.91 -6.11
C TYR A 138 0.95 -9.46 -5.46
N LYS A 139 1.06 -10.67 -4.90
CA LYS A 139 -0.05 -11.34 -4.20
C LYS A 139 -0.08 -11.02 -2.71
N TYR A 140 1.09 -10.82 -2.11
CA TYR A 140 1.24 -10.76 -0.66
C TYR A 140 1.91 -9.46 -0.23
N LEU A 141 1.51 -9.00 0.95
CA LEU A 141 2.18 -7.95 1.72
C LEU A 141 2.66 -8.59 3.03
N VAL A 142 3.94 -8.91 3.09
CA VAL A 142 4.57 -9.63 4.21
C VAL A 142 5.25 -8.63 5.12
N ALA A 143 5.01 -8.71 6.43
CA ALA A 143 5.70 -7.87 7.41
C ALA A 143 7.15 -8.34 7.57
N ILE A 144 8.09 -7.40 7.63
CA ILE A 144 9.52 -7.68 7.81
C ILE A 144 9.90 -7.31 9.23
N ASP A 145 10.11 -8.33 10.05
CA ASP A 145 10.68 -8.20 11.39
C ASP A 145 12.20 -8.37 11.28
N ARG A 146 12.94 -7.25 11.17
CA ARG A 146 14.42 -7.15 11.04
C ARG A 146 14.98 -7.22 9.63
N VAL A 147 15.17 -6.05 9.04
CA VAL A 147 16.12 -5.83 7.95
C VAL A 147 17.54 -5.86 8.55
N ARG A 148 18.26 -6.98 8.44
CA ARG A 148 19.70 -6.99 8.77
C ARG A 148 20.46 -6.33 7.62
N GLY A 149 20.83 -5.07 7.81
CA GLY A 149 21.86 -4.46 6.96
C GLY A 149 23.26 -4.70 7.50
N THR A 150 24.22 -4.61 6.59
CA THR A 150 25.62 -4.31 6.93
C THR A 150 25.69 -3.02 7.75
N SER A 151 26.80 -2.78 8.44
CA SER A 151 27.03 -1.79 9.52
C SER A 151 26.67 -0.30 9.26
N THR A 152 25.96 0.00 8.17
CA THR A 152 25.55 1.33 7.71
C THR A 152 24.04 1.47 7.41
N GLN A 153 23.22 0.41 7.48
CA GLN A 153 21.77 0.55 7.19
C GLN A 153 20.93 0.83 8.44
N VAL A 154 20.05 1.83 8.31
CA VAL A 154 19.33 2.48 9.41
C VAL A 154 17.94 1.87 9.68
N PHE A 155 17.45 0.93 8.85
CA PHE A 155 16.08 0.43 8.93
C PHE A 155 15.93 -0.89 9.69
N SER A 156 14.96 -0.98 10.61
CA SER A 156 14.77 -2.13 11.50
C SER A 156 13.53 -2.98 11.17
N SER A 157 12.58 -2.47 10.41
CA SER A 157 11.38 -3.20 9.98
C SER A 157 10.86 -2.70 8.63
N GLY A 158 9.77 -3.28 8.14
CA GLY A 158 9.15 -2.86 6.90
C GLY A 158 8.06 -3.81 6.46
N TYR A 159 7.67 -3.67 5.20
CA TYR A 159 6.83 -4.62 4.50
C TYR A 159 7.46 -4.98 3.16
N MET A 160 7.16 -6.18 2.69
CA MET A 160 7.59 -6.70 1.40
C MET A 160 6.36 -7.05 0.58
N LEU A 161 6.24 -6.44 -0.60
CA LEU A 161 5.35 -6.94 -1.64
C LEU A 161 6.05 -8.09 -2.35
N THR A 162 5.37 -9.22 -2.49
CA THR A 162 5.96 -10.42 -3.08
C THR A 162 4.88 -11.38 -3.62
N ASN A 163 5.32 -12.34 -4.43
CA ASN A 163 4.48 -13.43 -4.95
C ASN A 163 4.64 -14.75 -4.17
N ASP A 164 5.50 -14.76 -3.14
CA ASP A 164 5.71 -15.89 -2.23
C ASP A 164 5.43 -15.42 -0.77
N GLU A 165 4.43 -15.99 -0.11
CA GLU A 165 4.01 -15.59 1.24
C GLU A 165 5.03 -15.99 2.32
N ASP A 166 5.84 -17.02 2.04
CA ASP A 166 6.79 -17.60 3.00
C ASP A 166 8.19 -16.98 2.90
N VAL A 167 8.43 -16.14 1.89
CA VAL A 167 9.74 -15.54 1.65
C VAL A 167 10.10 -14.52 2.74
N THR A 168 11.33 -14.64 3.25
CA THR A 168 11.84 -13.71 4.26
C THR A 168 12.69 -12.62 3.62
N TYR A 169 12.89 -11.51 4.35
CA TYR A 169 13.86 -10.49 3.91
C TYR A 169 15.27 -11.06 3.74
N ALA A 170 15.67 -12.06 4.55
CA ALA A 170 16.96 -12.70 4.40
C ALA A 170 17.07 -13.48 3.09
N ASP A 171 16.00 -14.15 2.67
CA ASP A 171 15.95 -14.84 1.37
C ASP A 171 16.09 -13.84 0.24
N TYR A 172 15.27 -12.78 0.25
CA TYR A 172 15.35 -11.67 -0.71
C TYR A 172 16.77 -11.09 -0.77
N ALA A 173 17.33 -10.66 0.36
CA ALA A 173 18.68 -10.08 0.42
C ALA A 173 19.76 -11.05 -0.07
N SER A 174 19.62 -12.35 0.22
CA SER A 174 20.55 -13.37 -0.28
C SER A 174 20.44 -13.57 -1.79
N SER A 175 19.25 -13.39 -2.38
CA SER A 175 19.03 -13.53 -3.81
C SER A 175 19.77 -12.45 -4.61
N LEU A 176 19.92 -11.24 -4.06
CA LEU A 176 20.64 -10.14 -4.69
C LEU A 176 22.15 -10.40 -4.89
N SER A 177 22.70 -11.42 -4.23
CA SER A 177 24.09 -11.87 -4.43
C SER A 177 24.23 -12.93 -5.54
N ARG A 178 23.12 -13.37 -6.12
CA ARG A 178 23.05 -14.40 -7.18
C ARG A 178 22.89 -13.75 -8.55
N ASP A 179 22.77 -14.58 -9.58
CA ASP A 179 22.45 -14.12 -10.93
C ASP A 179 21.14 -13.31 -10.94
N PRO A 180 21.05 -12.18 -11.67
CA PRO A 180 19.83 -11.37 -11.75
C PRO A 180 18.56 -12.14 -12.14
N SER A 181 18.69 -13.22 -12.92
CA SER A 181 17.54 -14.08 -13.27
C SER A 181 17.03 -14.92 -12.09
N GLU A 182 17.80 -15.04 -11.01
CA GLU A 182 17.45 -15.74 -9.78
C GLU A 182 17.03 -14.79 -8.65
N TRP A 183 16.95 -13.48 -8.92
CA TRP A 183 16.52 -12.52 -7.93
C TRP A 183 15.06 -12.76 -7.56
N ILE A 184 14.78 -12.68 -6.26
CA ILE A 184 13.41 -12.70 -5.77
C ILE A 184 12.78 -11.37 -6.14
N ASP A 185 11.77 -11.42 -7.01
CA ASP A 185 10.95 -10.26 -7.36
C ASP A 185 10.13 -9.82 -6.13
N ALA A 186 10.50 -8.67 -5.59
CA ALA A 186 9.87 -8.07 -4.44
C ALA A 186 10.08 -6.55 -4.42
N TYR A 187 9.11 -5.84 -3.83
CA TYR A 187 9.22 -4.43 -3.53
C TYR A 187 9.24 -4.20 -2.01
N ILE A 188 10.27 -3.53 -1.51
CA ILE A 188 10.46 -3.31 -0.07
C ILE A 188 9.99 -1.91 0.34
N ILE A 189 9.06 -1.86 1.29
CA ILE A 189 8.59 -0.64 1.94
C ILE A 189 9.23 -0.59 3.33
N TYR A 190 10.21 0.30 3.53
CA TYR A 190 10.92 0.39 4.80
C TYR A 190 10.08 1.07 5.87
N LEU A 191 10.14 0.55 7.11
CA LEU A 191 9.55 1.18 8.29
C LEU A 191 10.54 1.17 9.46
N LEU A 192 10.74 2.35 10.03
CA LEU A 192 11.41 2.63 11.28
C LEU A 192 12.94 2.53 11.28
N THR A 193 13.51 3.41 12.10
CA THR A 193 14.92 3.60 12.30
C THR A 193 15.30 3.27 13.72
N ALA A 194 16.22 2.31 13.88
CA ALA A 194 16.87 2.14 15.17
C ALA A 194 18.02 3.15 15.21
N VAL A 195 17.74 4.32 15.78
CA VAL A 195 18.81 5.20 16.28
C VAL A 195 19.47 4.43 17.43
N MET A 196 20.76 4.14 17.30
CA MET A 196 21.59 3.77 18.46
C MET A 196 21.78 4.96 19.38
#